data_AF-A0A3E1D2S7-F1
#
_entry.id   AF-A0A3E1D2S7-F1
#
_cell.length_a   1.000
_cell.length_b   1.000
_cell.length_c   1.000
_cell.angle_alpha   90.00
_cell.angle_beta   90.00
_cell.angle_gamma   90.00
#
_symmetry.space_group_name_H-M   'P 1'
#
loop_
_entity.id
_entity.type
_entity.pdbx_description
1 polymer ?
#
loop_
_entity_poly.entity_id
_entity_poly.type
_entity_poly.pdbx_seq_one_letter_code
_entity_poly.pdbx_strand_id
1 'polypeptide(L)'
;MSIKPPVVYLLALLCATITPPAQALVQRAFVASDGNDANTATDCQVTLPCRTFSQAITVVNPNGEVVAIDSASYGNVTLTQSISLTAAPGVYAGTSVSTGNTGIIIATPNISVVLRGLTINGQGGSVGILINANNAKVSIENCVISNFYLDIPDRQHGILVQQAATIRIVNTLMRDNDIGIELPAGATADISRSKFFGNDTSIFARNLTSGTTTTVAVSNTVISGSFYGIYAFANSSATSRIEMVRSIISNSDTGVFTASEGGTASFSFRKSLVTGNIDGLVELGSGATLISYGNNTLSDNLNNPIIGTLTTIAPL
;
A
#
# COMPACT_ATOMS: atom_id res chain seq x y z
N MET A 1 38.74 81.64 16.76
CA MET A 1 38.41 81.23 15.38
C MET A 1 38.93 79.80 15.23
N SER A 2 38.23 78.74 15.67
CA SER A 2 37.04 78.08 15.07
C SER A 2 37.19 77.88 13.55
N ILE A 3 37.03 76.72 12.89
CA ILE A 3 36.46 75.39 13.20
C ILE A 3 36.92 74.39 12.08
N LYS A 4 37.24 73.14 12.47
CA LYS A 4 37.14 71.77 11.87
C LYS A 4 37.47 71.42 10.39
N PRO A 5 38.00 70.20 10.12
CA PRO A 5 38.20 69.61 8.79
C PRO A 5 36.94 68.93 8.23
N PRO A 6 36.82 68.68 6.91
CA PRO A 6 35.69 67.98 6.35
C PRO A 6 35.82 66.46 6.54
N VAL A 7 34.77 65.92 7.12
CA VAL A 7 34.44 64.52 7.38
C VAL A 7 34.27 63.78 6.05
N VAL A 8 35.12 62.77 5.79
CA VAL A 8 34.85 61.77 4.75
C VAL A 8 33.95 60.70 5.40
N TYR A 9 32.67 60.71 5.03
CA TYR A 9 31.68 59.75 5.50
C TYR A 9 32.03 58.35 4.99
N LEU A 10 32.45 57.49 5.91
CA LEU A 10 32.48 56.04 5.74
C LEU A 10 31.03 55.52 5.79
N LEU A 11 30.37 55.47 4.63
CA LEU A 11 29.06 54.81 4.51
C LEU A 11 29.30 53.29 4.50
N ALA A 12 29.42 52.70 5.69
CA ALA A 12 29.42 51.25 5.86
C ALA A 12 28.03 50.72 5.50
N LEU A 13 27.92 50.12 4.32
CA LEU A 13 26.73 49.41 3.84
C LEU A 13 26.55 48.15 4.72
N LEU A 14 25.78 48.27 5.80
CA LEU A 14 25.37 47.15 6.64
C LEU A 14 24.29 46.35 5.89
N CYS A 15 24.72 45.57 4.90
CA CYS A 15 23.90 44.54 4.29
C CYS A 15 23.78 43.39 5.29
N ALA A 16 22.91 43.54 6.28
CA ALA A 16 22.53 42.46 7.16
C ALA A 16 21.81 41.41 6.31
N THR A 17 22.57 40.39 5.89
CA THR A 17 22.01 39.17 5.32
C THR A 17 21.12 38.55 6.40
N ILE A 18 19.81 38.74 6.27
CA ILE A 18 18.81 38.00 7.02
C ILE A 18 18.89 36.56 6.48
N THR A 19 19.85 35.77 6.96
CA THR A 19 19.80 34.33 6.74
C THR A 19 18.59 33.84 7.53
N PRO A 20 17.55 33.30 6.87
CA PRO A 20 16.46 32.68 7.61
C PRO A 20 17.07 31.62 8.53
N PRO A 21 16.61 31.51 9.79
CA PRO A 21 17.06 30.42 10.64
C PRO A 21 16.88 29.11 9.86
N ALA A 22 17.97 28.34 9.73
CA ALA A 22 17.87 27.00 9.19
C ALA A 22 16.92 26.23 10.11
N GLN A 23 15.69 25.98 9.65
CA GLN A 23 14.74 25.19 10.41
C GLN A 23 15.32 23.78 10.50
N ALA A 24 15.71 23.40 11.73
CA ALA A 24 16.12 22.04 12.00
C ALA A 24 14.88 21.16 11.86
N LEU A 25 14.90 20.25 10.90
CA LEU A 25 13.85 19.27 10.74
C LEU A 25 13.63 18.54 12.07
N VAL A 26 12.36 18.25 12.38
CA VAL A 26 11.97 17.58 13.63
C VAL A 26 11.85 16.07 13.45
N GLN A 27 11.94 15.32 14.54
CA GLN A 27 11.72 13.87 14.51
C GLN A 27 10.22 13.53 14.41
N ARG A 28 9.35 14.41 14.91
CA ARG A 28 7.90 14.21 14.92
C ARG A 28 7.16 15.52 14.64
N ALA A 29 6.21 15.46 13.72
CA ALA A 29 5.23 16.51 13.42
C ALA A 29 3.81 16.00 13.62
N PHE A 30 2.83 16.91 13.68
CA PHE A 30 1.44 16.58 13.95
C PHE A 30 0.50 17.20 12.92
N VAL A 31 -0.58 16.49 12.62
CA VAL A 31 -1.71 17.01 11.83
C VAL A 31 -3.01 16.93 12.63
N ALA A 32 -3.86 17.95 12.49
CA ALA A 32 -5.16 18.02 13.14
C ALA A 32 -6.23 18.66 12.24
N SER A 33 -7.51 18.42 12.55
CA SER A 33 -8.67 18.89 11.81
C SER A 33 -8.79 20.41 11.79
N ASP A 34 -8.37 21.07 12.87
CA ASP A 34 -8.30 22.53 13.02
C ASP A 34 -6.89 23.10 12.77
N GLY A 35 -5.97 22.25 12.30
CA GLY A 35 -4.60 22.63 11.97
C GLY A 35 -4.50 23.64 10.82
N ASN A 36 -3.31 24.22 10.67
CA ASN A 36 -3.00 25.18 9.61
C ASN A 36 -1.63 24.84 9.00
N ASP A 37 -1.57 24.68 7.68
CA ASP A 37 -0.34 24.36 6.97
C ASP A 37 0.75 25.45 7.04
N ALA A 38 0.37 26.69 7.39
CA ALA A 38 1.32 27.73 7.74
C ALA A 38 2.14 27.41 9.01
N ASN A 39 1.69 26.47 9.84
CA ASN A 39 2.41 26.01 11.04
C ASN A 39 3.67 25.18 10.71
N THR A 40 3.97 24.95 9.43
CA THR A 40 5.31 24.54 8.98
C THR A 40 6.40 25.51 9.44
N ALA A 41 6.07 26.80 9.61
CA ALA A 41 6.96 27.80 10.23
C ALA A 41 7.32 27.49 11.70
N THR A 42 6.55 26.62 12.35
CA THR A 42 6.74 26.15 13.72
C THR A 42 6.85 24.63 13.78
N ASP A 43 7.32 23.99 12.71
CA ASP A 43 7.56 22.55 12.59
C ASP A 43 6.34 21.66 12.90
N CYS A 44 5.12 22.17 12.67
CA CYS A 44 3.86 21.46 12.90
C CYS A 44 3.77 20.81 14.29
N GLN A 45 4.18 21.56 15.33
CA GLN A 45 4.15 21.11 16.73
C GLN A 45 2.75 20.70 17.19
N VAL A 46 2.65 19.91 18.27
CA VAL A 46 1.36 19.40 18.78
C VAL A 46 0.36 20.52 19.13
N THR A 47 0.83 21.70 19.56
CA THR A 47 0.00 22.86 19.87
C THR A 47 -0.31 23.74 18.65
N LEU A 48 0.44 23.57 17.56
CA LEU A 48 0.27 24.25 16.28
C LEU A 48 0.40 23.23 15.14
N PRO A 49 -0.53 22.25 15.05
CA PRO A 49 -0.43 21.18 14.08
C PRO A 49 -0.67 21.70 12.66
N CYS A 50 -0.12 21.00 11.67
CA CYS A 50 -0.42 21.27 10.27
C CYS A 50 -1.80 20.70 9.89
N ARG A 51 -2.38 21.19 8.79
CA ARG A 51 -3.69 20.72 8.34
C ARG A 51 -3.58 19.42 7.53
N THR A 52 -2.49 19.26 6.78
CA THR A 52 -2.34 18.16 5.82
C THR A 52 -1.06 17.38 6.03
N PHE A 53 -1.08 16.09 5.66
CA PHE A 53 0.13 15.27 5.67
C PHE A 53 1.19 15.83 4.73
N SER A 54 0.79 16.32 3.55
CA SER A 54 1.72 16.83 2.53
C SER A 54 2.58 17.98 3.02
N GLN A 55 2.07 18.83 3.92
CA GLN A 55 2.83 19.92 4.51
C GLN A 55 3.63 19.45 5.73
N ALA A 56 3.04 18.63 6.59
CA ALA A 56 3.71 18.11 7.78
C ALA A 56 4.97 17.28 7.45
N ILE A 57 4.99 16.52 6.37
CA ILE A 57 6.18 15.74 6.00
C ILE A 57 7.38 16.62 5.61
N THR A 58 7.16 17.89 5.23
CA THR A 58 8.25 18.77 4.75
C THR A 58 9.16 19.26 5.87
N VAL A 59 8.69 19.22 7.11
CA VAL A 59 9.43 19.66 8.31
C VAL A 59 9.99 18.48 9.11
N VAL A 60 9.83 17.24 8.64
CA VAL A 60 10.23 16.02 9.36
C VAL A 60 11.53 15.45 8.79
N ASN A 61 12.43 14.99 9.65
CA ASN A 61 13.64 14.27 9.24
C ASN A 61 13.32 12.94 8.55
N PRO A 62 14.20 12.44 7.65
CA PRO A 62 14.16 11.05 7.24
C PRO A 62 14.16 10.11 8.45
N ASN A 63 13.33 9.07 8.39
CA ASN A 63 12.99 8.14 9.47
C ASN A 63 12.18 8.77 10.62
N GLY A 64 11.60 9.96 10.41
CA GLY A 64 10.67 10.62 11.32
C GLY A 64 9.24 10.08 11.26
N GLU A 65 8.34 10.79 11.95
CA GLU A 65 6.93 10.44 12.08
C GLU A 65 6.03 11.67 11.95
N VAL A 66 4.90 11.53 11.24
CA VAL A 66 3.78 12.46 11.31
C VAL A 66 2.59 11.76 11.94
N VAL A 67 2.02 12.37 12.98
CA VAL A 67 0.90 11.81 13.74
C VAL A 67 -0.37 12.63 13.51
N ALA A 68 -1.45 11.99 13.08
CA ALA A 68 -2.80 12.56 13.12
C ALA A 68 -3.39 12.46 14.53
N ILE A 69 -3.68 13.59 15.16
CA ILE A 69 -4.09 13.66 16.57
C ILE A 69 -5.60 13.74 16.79
N ASP A 70 -6.38 14.05 15.76
CA ASP A 70 -7.84 14.05 15.80
C ASP A 70 -8.46 13.54 14.48
N SER A 71 -9.78 13.38 14.46
CA SER A 71 -10.46 12.74 13.33
C SER A 71 -10.73 13.71 12.18
N ALA A 72 -10.13 13.47 11.02
CA ALA A 72 -10.29 14.31 9.83
C ALA A 72 -9.89 13.59 8.53
N SER A 73 -10.06 14.28 7.40
CA SER A 73 -9.33 13.98 6.16
C SER A 73 -8.10 14.88 6.07
N TYR A 74 -6.93 14.27 5.83
CA TYR A 74 -5.61 14.91 5.86
C TYR A 74 -4.95 15.04 4.48
N GLY A 75 -5.73 14.76 3.43
CA GLY A 75 -5.32 14.91 2.05
C GLY A 75 -4.45 13.78 1.50
N ASN A 76 -4.19 13.86 0.20
CA ASN A 76 -3.27 12.97 -0.51
C ASN A 76 -1.82 13.41 -0.23
N VAL A 77 -0.87 12.48 -0.35
CA VAL A 77 0.54 12.76 -0.03
C VAL A 77 1.52 11.94 -0.87
N THR A 78 2.62 12.57 -1.25
CA THR A 78 3.77 11.90 -1.90
C THR A 78 4.93 11.82 -0.91
N LEU A 79 5.35 10.60 -0.60
CA LEU A 79 6.44 10.29 0.30
C LEU A 79 7.73 10.10 -0.49
N THR A 80 8.68 11.00 -0.26
CA THR A 80 9.98 11.04 -0.93
C THR A 80 11.15 10.65 -0.02
N GLN A 81 10.86 10.32 1.24
CA GLN A 81 11.83 9.92 2.25
C GLN A 81 11.27 8.80 3.14
N SER A 82 12.14 8.10 3.86
CA SER A 82 11.70 7.16 4.90
C SER A 82 10.91 7.93 5.95
N ILE A 83 9.68 7.51 6.25
CA ILE A 83 8.81 8.22 7.20
C ILE A 83 7.64 7.33 7.64
N SER A 84 7.13 7.60 8.83
CA SER A 84 5.90 6.99 9.33
C SER A 84 4.75 7.98 9.30
N LEU A 85 3.60 7.59 8.72
CA LEU A 85 2.33 8.30 8.88
C LEU A 85 1.44 7.47 9.79
N THR A 86 1.05 8.03 10.93
CA THR A 86 0.30 7.29 11.95
C THR A 86 -0.94 8.05 12.42
N ALA A 87 -2.03 7.32 12.66
CA ALA A 87 -3.16 7.83 13.41
C ALA A 87 -3.00 7.55 14.90
N ALA A 88 -3.32 8.52 15.75
CA ALA A 88 -3.48 8.26 17.17
C ALA A 88 -4.56 7.18 17.40
N PRO A 89 -4.47 6.35 18.45
CA PRO A 89 -5.47 5.32 18.71
C PRO A 89 -6.88 5.90 18.82
N GLY A 90 -7.84 5.33 18.10
CA GLY A 90 -9.24 5.77 18.08
C GLY A 90 -9.53 6.96 17.17
N VAL A 91 -8.51 7.51 16.49
CA VAL A 91 -8.67 8.59 15.53
C VAL A 91 -8.93 8.06 14.12
N TYR A 92 -9.88 8.68 13.42
CA TYR A 92 -10.05 8.52 11.99
C TYR A 92 -9.08 9.44 11.24
N ALA A 93 -7.99 8.90 10.68
CA ALA A 93 -7.09 9.65 9.81
C ALA A 93 -7.36 9.26 8.34
N GLY A 94 -8.16 10.08 7.67
CA GLY A 94 -8.68 9.80 6.34
C GLY A 94 -7.87 10.41 5.20
N THR A 95 -7.93 9.76 4.04
CA THR A 95 -7.59 10.32 2.73
C THR A 95 -8.72 9.98 1.76
N SER A 96 -9.37 11.01 1.19
CA SER A 96 -10.42 10.85 0.16
C SER A 96 -9.80 11.03 -1.22
N VAL A 97 -9.74 9.96 -2.01
CA VAL A 97 -9.07 9.96 -3.32
C VAL A 97 -10.10 10.18 -4.42
N SER A 98 -10.18 11.42 -4.90
CA SER A 98 -11.10 11.81 -5.99
C SER A 98 -10.64 11.33 -7.37
N THR A 99 -11.54 11.40 -8.35
CA THR A 99 -11.32 10.95 -9.73
C THR A 99 -9.97 11.32 -10.32
N GLY A 100 -9.26 10.32 -10.84
CA GLY A 100 -7.95 10.47 -11.50
C GLY A 100 -6.76 10.68 -10.55
N ASN A 101 -6.99 10.76 -9.23
CA ASN A 101 -5.91 10.95 -8.27
C ASN A 101 -5.43 9.64 -7.65
N THR A 102 -4.26 9.74 -7.01
CA THR A 102 -3.71 8.73 -6.11
C THR A 102 -3.67 9.27 -4.68
N GLY A 103 -4.01 8.43 -3.70
CA GLY A 103 -4.04 8.83 -2.28
C GLY A 103 -2.66 9.03 -1.71
N ILE A 104 -1.87 7.96 -1.63
CA ILE A 104 -0.52 7.96 -1.09
C ILE A 104 0.44 7.44 -2.16
N ILE A 105 1.46 8.22 -2.49
CA ILE A 105 2.51 7.81 -3.43
C ILE A 105 3.82 7.63 -2.68
N ILE A 106 4.48 6.49 -2.87
CA ILE A 106 5.84 6.24 -2.38
C ILE A 106 6.75 6.29 -3.60
N ALA A 107 7.54 7.35 -3.73
CA ALA A 107 8.17 7.75 -5.00
C ALA A 107 9.70 7.59 -5.04
N THR A 108 10.36 7.42 -3.89
CA THR A 108 11.84 7.38 -3.83
C THR A 108 12.34 5.96 -3.56
N PRO A 109 13.26 5.42 -4.38
CA PRO A 109 13.87 4.12 -4.13
C PRO A 109 14.59 4.01 -2.78
N ASN A 110 14.73 2.78 -2.26
CA ASN A 110 15.51 2.47 -1.05
C ASN A 110 15.02 3.15 0.26
N ILE A 111 13.77 3.60 0.32
CA ILE A 111 13.18 4.17 1.55
C ILE A 111 12.37 3.15 2.33
N SER A 112 12.15 3.44 3.62
CA SER A 112 11.28 2.66 4.50
C SER A 112 10.10 3.50 4.98
N VAL A 113 8.88 3.07 4.67
CA VAL A 113 7.64 3.78 4.99
C VAL A 113 6.75 2.92 5.88
N VAL A 114 6.13 3.55 6.88
CA VAL A 114 5.09 2.92 7.69
C VAL A 114 3.81 3.73 7.56
N LEU A 115 2.71 3.07 7.21
CA LEU A 115 1.37 3.62 7.18
C LEU A 115 0.56 2.89 8.25
N ARG A 116 0.12 3.59 9.29
CA ARG A 116 -0.57 2.96 10.42
C ARG A 116 -1.88 3.65 10.77
N GLY A 117 -2.96 2.89 10.85
CA GLY A 117 -4.26 3.40 11.32
C GLY A 117 -4.95 4.35 10.34
N LEU A 118 -4.50 4.38 9.08
CA LEU A 118 -5.04 5.28 8.06
C LEU A 118 -6.28 4.69 7.41
N THR A 119 -7.24 5.53 7.05
CA THR A 119 -8.38 5.17 6.20
C THR A 119 -8.24 5.83 4.84
N ILE A 120 -8.00 5.03 3.80
CA ILE A 120 -7.88 5.48 2.42
C ILE A 120 -9.17 5.10 1.69
N ASN A 121 -9.90 6.10 1.22
CA ASN A 121 -11.22 5.92 0.62
C ASN A 121 -11.25 6.46 -0.81
N GLY A 122 -11.57 5.58 -1.77
CA GLY A 122 -11.81 5.94 -3.15
C GLY A 122 -13.13 6.69 -3.30
N GLN A 123 -13.07 7.82 -4.01
CA GLN A 123 -14.18 8.65 -4.48
C GLN A 123 -14.03 8.85 -5.99
N GLY A 124 -13.74 7.75 -6.68
CA GLY A 124 -13.36 7.69 -8.09
C GLY A 124 -11.85 7.70 -8.37
N GLY A 125 -11.01 7.77 -7.34
CA GLY A 125 -9.56 7.71 -7.45
C GLY A 125 -9.04 6.45 -8.13
N SER A 126 -7.88 6.58 -8.76
CA SER A 126 -7.25 5.48 -9.50
C SER A 126 -6.54 4.50 -8.57
N VAL A 127 -5.81 5.02 -7.56
CA VAL A 127 -5.01 4.19 -6.65
C VAL A 127 -5.07 4.73 -5.22
N GLY A 128 -5.28 3.86 -4.23
CA GLY A 128 -5.19 4.22 -2.82
C GLY A 128 -3.74 4.45 -2.38
N ILE A 129 -2.92 3.41 -2.50
CA ILE A 129 -1.48 3.45 -2.21
C ILE A 129 -0.70 2.99 -3.43
N LEU A 130 0.10 3.87 -4.00
CA LEU A 130 0.99 3.59 -5.11
C LEU A 130 2.43 3.46 -4.62
N ILE A 131 3.01 2.27 -4.80
CA ILE A 131 4.41 2.02 -4.53
C ILE A 131 5.16 2.07 -5.87
N ASN A 132 5.71 3.24 -6.17
CA ASN A 132 6.48 3.51 -7.39
C ASN A 132 7.96 3.76 -7.04
N ALA A 133 8.50 2.90 -6.17
CA ALA A 133 9.83 3.06 -5.59
C ALA A 133 10.55 1.71 -5.52
N ASN A 134 11.59 1.54 -6.35
CA ASN A 134 12.38 0.32 -6.37
C ASN A 134 13.08 0.09 -5.02
N ASN A 135 13.09 -1.15 -4.55
CA ASN A 135 13.68 -1.57 -3.28
C ASN A 135 13.11 -0.81 -2.05
N ALA A 136 11.91 -0.25 -2.15
CA ALA A 136 11.23 0.33 -0.99
C ALA A 136 10.77 -0.78 -0.03
N LYS A 137 10.73 -0.46 1.27
CA LYS A 137 10.16 -1.29 2.32
C LYS A 137 8.93 -0.59 2.88
N VAL A 138 7.76 -1.21 2.77
CA VAL A 138 6.50 -0.57 3.13
C VAL A 138 5.76 -1.44 4.14
N SER A 139 5.46 -0.89 5.32
CA SER A 139 4.60 -1.52 6.31
C SER A 139 3.24 -0.83 6.32
N ILE A 140 2.17 -1.61 6.20
CA ILE A 140 0.78 -1.16 6.19
C ILE A 140 0.06 -1.87 7.32
N GLU A 141 -0.30 -1.12 8.35
CA GLU A 141 -0.68 -1.66 9.66
C GLU A 141 -2.00 -1.06 10.13
N ASN A 142 -3.00 -1.90 10.40
CA ASN A 142 -4.29 -1.44 10.93
C ASN A 142 -4.98 -0.39 10.03
N CYS A 143 -4.78 -0.47 8.71
CA CYS A 143 -5.39 0.47 7.77
C CYS A 143 -6.73 -0.05 7.27
N VAL A 144 -7.52 0.86 6.71
CA VAL A 144 -8.70 0.54 5.91
C VAL A 144 -8.52 1.14 4.52
N ILE A 145 -8.64 0.32 3.48
CA ILE A 145 -8.53 0.75 2.08
C ILE A 145 -9.79 0.31 1.36
N SER A 146 -10.56 1.26 0.82
CA SER A 146 -11.90 0.94 0.32
C SER A 146 -12.39 1.83 -0.81
N ASN A 147 -13.39 1.33 -1.53
CA ASN A 147 -14.17 2.07 -2.54
C ASN A 147 -13.36 2.50 -3.77
N PHE A 148 -12.31 1.75 -4.13
CA PHE A 148 -11.60 1.91 -5.41
C PHE A 148 -12.29 1.08 -6.49
N TYR A 149 -13.57 1.34 -6.74
CA TYR A 149 -14.36 0.70 -7.78
C TYR A 149 -15.24 1.73 -8.47
N LEU A 150 -15.03 1.93 -9.77
CA LEU A 150 -15.93 2.62 -10.67
C LEU A 150 -16.10 1.75 -11.91
N ASP A 151 -17.30 1.78 -12.48
CA ASP A 151 -17.59 1.17 -13.78
C ASP A 151 -16.97 2.02 -14.92
N ILE A 152 -15.64 2.06 -14.96
CA ILE A 152 -14.82 2.76 -15.96
C ILE A 152 -13.81 1.77 -16.56
N PRO A 153 -13.31 2.01 -17.79
CA PRO A 153 -12.44 1.05 -18.47
C PRO A 153 -11.08 0.85 -17.78
N ASP A 154 -10.62 1.82 -17.00
CA ASP A 154 -9.35 1.72 -16.29
C ASP A 154 -9.55 1.04 -14.93
N ARG A 155 -8.75 0.02 -14.67
CA ARG A 155 -8.77 -0.69 -13.39
C ARG A 155 -8.34 0.22 -12.25
N GLN A 156 -9.00 0.07 -11.11
CA GLN A 156 -8.71 0.83 -9.90
C GLN A 156 -8.08 -0.08 -8.83
N HIS A 157 -7.22 0.49 -8.00
CA HIS A 157 -6.44 -0.29 -7.06
C HIS A 157 -6.52 0.27 -5.64
N GLY A 158 -6.77 -0.59 -4.66
CA GLY A 158 -6.48 -0.27 -3.27
C GLY A 158 -4.97 -0.04 -3.08
N ILE A 159 -4.16 -1.00 -3.52
CA ILE A 159 -2.69 -0.90 -3.54
C ILE A 159 -2.15 -1.37 -4.89
N LEU A 160 -1.24 -0.59 -5.48
CA LEU A 160 -0.52 -0.95 -6.69
C LEU A 160 0.99 -0.84 -6.47
N VAL A 161 1.73 -1.91 -6.76
CA VAL A 161 3.20 -1.97 -6.61
C VAL A 161 3.91 -1.91 -7.96
N GLN A 162 4.09 -0.73 -8.53
CA GLN A 162 4.67 -0.59 -9.88
C GLN A 162 6.16 -0.96 -9.99
N GLN A 163 6.90 -0.89 -8.88
CA GLN A 163 8.31 -1.21 -8.83
C GLN A 163 8.60 -2.26 -7.76
N ALA A 164 9.59 -3.12 -8.01
CA ALA A 164 9.99 -4.17 -7.06
C ALA A 164 10.19 -3.60 -5.65
N ALA A 165 9.40 -4.05 -4.69
CA ALA A 165 9.44 -3.58 -3.31
C ALA A 165 9.14 -4.73 -2.34
N THR A 166 9.44 -4.53 -1.06
CA THR A 166 9.03 -5.44 0.02
C THR A 166 7.87 -4.81 0.79
N ILE A 167 6.74 -5.49 0.84
CA ILE A 167 5.51 -5.01 1.45
C ILE A 167 5.11 -5.93 2.60
N ARG A 168 4.78 -5.34 3.74
CA ARG A 168 4.17 -6.03 4.87
C ARG A 168 2.79 -5.43 5.13
N ILE A 169 1.75 -6.25 5.08
CA ILE A 169 0.37 -5.85 5.37
C ILE A 169 -0.11 -6.64 6.59
N VAL A 170 -0.54 -5.92 7.62
CA VAL A 170 -0.95 -6.52 8.88
C VAL A 170 -2.25 -5.89 9.35
N ASN A 171 -3.20 -6.74 9.71
CA ASN A 171 -4.47 -6.32 10.34
C ASN A 171 -5.20 -5.22 9.55
N THR A 172 -5.15 -5.30 8.22
CA THR A 172 -5.71 -4.30 7.32
C THR A 172 -6.98 -4.82 6.69
N LEU A 173 -7.97 -3.94 6.50
CA LEU A 173 -9.20 -4.23 5.78
C LEU A 173 -9.11 -3.61 4.38
N MET A 174 -9.24 -4.44 3.34
CA MET A 174 -9.37 -4.01 1.94
C MET A 174 -10.73 -4.42 1.42
N ARG A 175 -11.59 -3.46 1.09
CA ARG A 175 -12.95 -3.80 0.66
C ARG A 175 -13.50 -2.93 -0.45
N ASP A 176 -14.41 -3.49 -1.23
CA ASP A 176 -15.17 -2.75 -2.23
C ASP A 176 -14.21 -2.03 -3.23
N ASN A 177 -13.11 -2.70 -3.60
CA ASN A 177 -12.15 -2.23 -4.60
C ASN A 177 -12.27 -3.09 -5.87
N ASP A 178 -11.93 -2.57 -7.04
CA ASP A 178 -11.70 -3.40 -8.22
C ASP A 178 -10.54 -4.36 -7.91
N ILE A 179 -9.32 -3.85 -7.73
CA ILE A 179 -8.23 -4.68 -7.21
C ILE A 179 -7.85 -4.28 -5.79
N GLY A 180 -7.89 -5.21 -4.84
CA GLY A 180 -7.43 -4.98 -3.46
C GLY A 180 -5.94 -4.64 -3.42
N ILE A 181 -5.10 -5.55 -3.88
CA ILE A 181 -3.67 -5.34 -4.09
C ILE A 181 -3.18 -5.99 -5.39
N GLU A 182 -2.47 -5.23 -6.23
CA GLU A 182 -1.72 -5.73 -7.38
C GLU A 182 -0.22 -5.64 -7.14
N LEU A 183 0.47 -6.77 -7.36
CA LEU A 183 1.90 -6.94 -7.15
C LEU A 183 2.57 -7.37 -8.47
N PRO A 184 2.98 -6.42 -9.33
CA PRO A 184 3.81 -6.71 -10.48
C PRO A 184 5.32 -6.61 -10.18
N ALA A 185 6.12 -6.76 -11.23
CA ALA A 185 7.53 -6.37 -11.28
C ALA A 185 8.48 -7.02 -10.26
N GLY A 186 8.17 -8.20 -9.74
CA GLY A 186 9.05 -8.91 -8.79
C GLY A 186 8.90 -8.45 -7.34
N ALA A 187 7.77 -7.86 -6.99
CA ALA A 187 7.48 -7.47 -5.61
C ALA A 187 7.41 -8.69 -4.66
N THR A 188 7.74 -8.46 -3.39
CA THR A 188 7.54 -9.43 -2.32
C THR A 188 6.55 -8.90 -1.30
N ALA A 189 5.53 -9.68 -0.95
CA ALA A 189 4.52 -9.28 0.03
C ALA A 189 4.31 -10.35 1.12
N ASP A 190 4.20 -9.91 2.37
CA ASP A 190 3.66 -10.70 3.49
C ASP A 190 2.36 -10.06 3.98
N ILE A 191 1.26 -10.78 3.83
CA ILE A 191 -0.09 -10.36 4.17
C ILE A 191 -0.58 -11.23 5.33
N SER A 192 -0.83 -10.63 6.48
CA SER A 192 -1.28 -11.38 7.66
C SER A 192 -2.43 -10.72 8.40
N ARG A 193 -3.31 -11.55 8.98
CA ARG A 193 -4.42 -11.11 9.84
C ARG A 193 -5.34 -10.09 9.17
N SER A 194 -5.41 -10.10 7.85
CA SER A 194 -6.10 -9.07 7.07
C SER A 194 -7.42 -9.60 6.52
N LYS A 195 -8.24 -8.69 5.99
CA LYS A 195 -9.56 -9.01 5.46
C LYS A 195 -9.72 -8.37 4.08
N PHE A 196 -10.15 -9.17 3.11
CA PHE A 196 -10.42 -8.72 1.75
C PHE A 196 -11.89 -9.03 1.42
N PHE A 197 -12.74 -8.01 1.29
CA PHE A 197 -14.18 -8.19 1.14
C PHE A 197 -14.76 -7.45 -0.05
N GLY A 198 -15.55 -8.11 -0.90
CA GLY A 198 -16.27 -7.41 -1.97
C GLY A 198 -15.36 -6.79 -3.03
N ASN A 199 -14.09 -7.21 -3.12
CA ASN A 199 -13.21 -6.71 -4.19
C ASN A 199 -13.44 -7.51 -5.46
N ASP A 200 -13.29 -6.94 -6.66
CA ASP A 200 -13.31 -7.77 -7.89
C ASP A 200 -12.16 -8.79 -7.85
N THR A 201 -10.93 -8.34 -7.74
CA THR A 201 -9.77 -9.20 -7.46
C THR A 201 -9.14 -8.81 -6.12
N SER A 202 -9.17 -9.71 -5.14
CA SER A 202 -8.67 -9.39 -3.79
C SER A 202 -7.14 -9.32 -3.71
N ILE A 203 -6.43 -10.36 -4.14
CA ILE A 203 -4.96 -10.39 -4.18
C ILE A 203 -4.50 -10.81 -5.57
N PHE A 204 -3.79 -9.92 -6.26
CA PHE A 204 -3.31 -10.17 -7.62
C PHE A 204 -1.77 -10.13 -7.69
N ALA A 205 -1.13 -11.30 -7.74
CA ALA A 205 0.29 -11.41 -8.04
C ALA A 205 0.48 -11.53 -9.55
N ARG A 206 0.56 -10.38 -10.23
CA ARG A 206 0.60 -10.28 -11.70
C ARG A 206 2.01 -9.96 -12.18
N ASN A 207 2.82 -10.99 -12.43
CA ASN A 207 4.19 -10.74 -12.88
C ASN A 207 4.33 -10.77 -14.40
N LEU A 208 4.60 -9.60 -14.98
CA LEU A 208 4.82 -9.44 -16.42
C LEU A 208 6.27 -9.15 -16.79
N THR A 209 7.16 -9.08 -15.81
CA THR A 209 8.54 -8.64 -16.03
C THR A 209 9.47 -9.86 -16.12
N SER A 210 9.97 -10.11 -17.32
CA SER A 210 10.86 -11.26 -17.61
C SER A 210 12.04 -11.32 -16.63
N GLY A 211 12.36 -12.53 -16.16
CA GLY A 211 13.47 -12.78 -15.24
C GLY A 211 13.23 -12.35 -13.79
N THR A 212 12.06 -11.80 -13.46
CA THR A 212 11.72 -11.43 -12.07
C THR A 212 10.83 -12.48 -11.41
N THR A 213 10.84 -12.50 -10.08
CA THR A 213 9.97 -13.36 -9.26
C THR A 213 9.15 -12.51 -8.29
N THR A 214 7.83 -12.55 -8.44
CA THR A 214 6.88 -11.97 -7.48
C THR A 214 6.52 -13.05 -6.47
N THR A 215 6.61 -12.74 -5.17
CA THR A 215 6.34 -13.69 -4.09
C THR A 215 5.36 -13.11 -3.09
N VAL A 216 4.28 -13.85 -2.78
CA VAL A 216 3.26 -13.42 -1.82
C VAL A 216 3.04 -14.51 -0.77
N ALA A 217 3.16 -14.15 0.51
CA ALA A 217 2.76 -14.99 1.63
C ALA A 217 1.47 -14.45 2.23
N VAL A 218 0.49 -15.34 2.47
CA VAL A 218 -0.83 -15.00 3.03
C VAL A 218 -1.09 -15.85 4.26
N SER A 219 -1.34 -15.24 5.42
CA SER A 219 -1.58 -15.98 6.66
C SER A 219 -2.64 -15.41 7.58
N ASN A 220 -3.52 -16.28 8.11
CA ASN A 220 -4.61 -15.87 9.01
C ASN A 220 -5.49 -14.77 8.41
N THR A 221 -5.73 -14.83 7.11
CA THR A 221 -6.45 -13.82 6.34
C THR A 221 -7.78 -14.40 5.87
N VAL A 222 -8.80 -13.53 5.77
CA VAL A 222 -10.11 -13.90 5.21
C VAL A 222 -10.32 -13.13 3.93
N ILE A 223 -10.64 -13.84 2.85
CA ILE A 223 -10.97 -13.30 1.55
C ILE A 223 -12.39 -13.74 1.23
N SER A 224 -13.30 -12.80 0.95
CA SER A 224 -14.68 -13.17 0.65
C SER A 224 -15.39 -12.23 -0.30
N GLY A 225 -16.29 -12.79 -1.12
CA GLY A 225 -17.16 -11.97 -1.97
C GLY A 225 -16.42 -11.34 -3.14
N SER A 226 -15.43 -12.04 -3.72
CA SER A 226 -14.67 -11.51 -4.85
C SER A 226 -15.04 -12.14 -6.17
N PHE A 227 -14.71 -11.51 -7.30
CA PHE A 227 -14.67 -12.24 -8.57
C PHE A 227 -13.50 -13.23 -8.55
N TYR A 228 -12.27 -12.75 -8.31
CA TYR A 228 -11.12 -13.58 -7.98
C TYR A 228 -10.69 -13.37 -6.53
N GLY A 229 -10.74 -14.42 -5.71
CA GLY A 229 -10.19 -14.36 -4.35
C GLY A 229 -8.67 -14.14 -4.36
N ILE A 230 -7.95 -15.04 -5.00
CA ILE A 230 -6.51 -14.92 -5.25
C ILE A 230 -6.23 -15.20 -6.72
N TYR A 231 -5.48 -14.32 -7.36
CA TYR A 231 -5.01 -14.50 -8.73
C TYR A 231 -3.48 -14.47 -8.78
N ALA A 232 -2.86 -15.59 -9.16
CA ALA A 232 -1.46 -15.62 -9.59
C ALA A 232 -1.38 -15.66 -11.13
N PHE A 233 -0.76 -14.66 -11.74
CA PHE A 233 -0.52 -14.61 -13.19
C PHE A 233 0.95 -14.38 -13.51
N ALA A 234 1.46 -15.07 -14.52
CA ALA A 234 2.78 -14.81 -15.06
C ALA A 234 2.86 -15.00 -16.57
N ASN A 235 3.61 -14.13 -17.26
CA ASN A 235 3.96 -14.31 -18.67
C ASN A 235 5.47 -14.06 -18.92
N SER A 236 5.93 -14.20 -20.15
CA SER A 236 7.27 -13.74 -20.58
C SER A 236 8.45 -14.26 -19.74
N SER A 237 8.46 -15.52 -19.33
CA SER A 237 9.46 -16.13 -18.43
C SER A 237 9.54 -15.49 -17.03
N ALA A 238 8.55 -14.69 -16.63
CA ALA A 238 8.41 -14.20 -15.27
C ALA A 238 7.87 -15.30 -14.34
N THR A 239 8.07 -15.13 -13.04
CA THR A 239 7.55 -16.05 -12.02
C THR A 239 6.64 -15.33 -11.04
N SER A 240 5.47 -15.89 -10.74
CA SER A 240 4.54 -15.43 -9.71
C SER A 240 4.24 -16.59 -8.75
N ARG A 241 4.49 -16.41 -7.45
CA ARG A 241 4.33 -17.44 -6.43
C ARG A 241 3.52 -16.90 -5.26
N ILE A 242 2.47 -17.64 -4.89
CA ILE A 242 1.66 -17.32 -3.72
C ILE A 242 1.63 -18.55 -2.79
N GLU A 243 1.91 -18.33 -1.51
CA GLU A 243 1.80 -19.32 -0.42
C GLU A 243 0.73 -18.86 0.58
N MET A 244 -0.22 -19.73 0.90
CA MET A 244 -1.33 -19.43 1.82
C MET A 244 -1.45 -20.42 2.97
N VAL A 245 -1.54 -19.92 4.21
CA VAL A 245 -1.66 -20.75 5.41
C VAL A 245 -2.70 -20.24 6.40
N ARG A 246 -3.50 -21.13 6.99
CA ARG A 246 -4.51 -20.78 8.02
C ARG A 246 -5.45 -19.65 7.57
N SER A 247 -5.84 -19.65 6.31
CA SER A 247 -6.64 -18.58 5.73
C SER A 247 -7.91 -19.14 5.10
N ILE A 248 -8.86 -18.25 4.83
CA ILE A 248 -10.17 -18.60 4.27
C ILE A 248 -10.36 -17.84 2.96
N ILE A 249 -10.81 -18.52 1.91
CA ILE A 249 -11.36 -17.92 0.69
C ILE A 249 -12.79 -18.41 0.53
N SER A 250 -13.75 -17.48 0.46
CA SER A 250 -15.15 -17.87 0.40
C SER A 250 -16.06 -16.97 -0.42
N ASN A 251 -17.16 -17.53 -0.94
CA ASN A 251 -18.22 -16.76 -1.59
C ASN A 251 -17.70 -15.90 -2.75
N SER A 252 -16.66 -16.35 -3.45
CA SER A 252 -16.15 -15.70 -4.64
C SER A 252 -16.65 -16.39 -5.90
N ASP A 253 -16.56 -15.75 -7.06
CA ASP A 253 -16.80 -16.43 -8.34
C ASP A 253 -15.75 -17.53 -8.51
N THR A 254 -14.47 -17.15 -8.56
CA THR A 254 -13.36 -18.08 -8.47
C THR A 254 -12.56 -17.84 -7.18
N GLY A 255 -12.40 -18.89 -6.36
CA GLY A 255 -11.63 -18.82 -5.12
C GLY A 255 -10.15 -18.51 -5.41
N VAL A 256 -9.49 -19.39 -6.16
CA VAL A 256 -8.10 -19.22 -6.60
C VAL A 256 -8.00 -19.43 -8.10
N PHE A 257 -7.37 -18.50 -8.80
CA PHE A 257 -7.07 -18.62 -10.22
C PHE A 257 -5.55 -18.52 -10.43
N THR A 258 -4.94 -19.55 -10.99
CA THR A 258 -3.52 -19.54 -11.40
C THR A 258 -3.46 -19.64 -12.91
N ALA A 259 -2.78 -18.69 -13.56
CA ALA A 259 -2.64 -18.71 -15.01
C ALA A 259 -1.24 -18.34 -15.50
N SER A 260 -0.82 -18.98 -16.59
CA SER A 260 0.48 -18.75 -17.21
C SER A 260 0.41 -18.64 -18.73
N GLU A 261 1.06 -17.61 -19.27
CA GLU A 261 1.28 -17.36 -20.69
C GLU A 261 2.78 -17.29 -20.99
N GLY A 262 3.47 -18.43 -20.84
CA GLY A 262 4.92 -18.53 -21.03
C GLY A 262 5.76 -18.10 -19.82
N GLY A 263 5.12 -17.88 -18.65
CA GLY A 263 5.78 -17.69 -17.36
C GLY A 263 5.59 -18.90 -16.43
N THR A 264 5.79 -18.69 -15.13
CA THR A 264 5.44 -19.67 -14.08
C THR A 264 4.55 -19.00 -13.06
N ALA A 265 3.33 -19.52 -12.85
CA ALA A 265 2.40 -19.06 -11.83
C ALA A 265 2.09 -20.23 -10.89
N SER A 266 2.31 -20.07 -9.59
CA SER A 266 2.05 -21.13 -8.62
C SER A 266 1.28 -20.62 -7.42
N PHE A 267 0.27 -21.38 -7.01
CA PHE A 267 -0.40 -21.21 -5.73
C PHE A 267 -0.24 -22.47 -4.88
N SER A 268 0.28 -22.27 -3.68
CA SER A 268 0.50 -23.31 -2.69
C SER A 268 -0.27 -22.99 -1.41
N PHE A 269 -0.87 -24.01 -0.77
CA PHE A 269 -1.66 -23.76 0.44
C PHE A 269 -1.66 -24.93 1.43
N ARG A 270 -1.88 -24.60 2.71
CA ARG A 270 -1.98 -25.56 3.82
C ARG A 270 -2.84 -25.04 4.96
N LYS A 271 -3.56 -25.94 5.65
CA LYS A 271 -4.41 -25.61 6.81
C LYS A 271 -5.42 -24.49 6.48
N SER A 272 -5.89 -24.44 5.25
CA SER A 272 -6.75 -23.37 4.73
C SER A 272 -8.09 -23.92 4.24
N LEU A 273 -9.09 -23.04 4.17
CA LEU A 273 -10.44 -23.35 3.73
C LEU A 273 -10.77 -22.59 2.45
N VAL A 274 -11.25 -23.29 1.43
CA VAL A 274 -11.78 -22.72 0.18
C VAL A 274 -13.21 -23.22 0.01
N THR A 275 -14.21 -22.35 0.19
CA THR A 275 -15.62 -22.78 0.28
C THR A 275 -16.64 -21.78 -0.23
N GLY A 276 -17.78 -22.26 -0.73
CA GLY A 276 -18.87 -21.38 -1.17
C GLY A 276 -18.53 -20.59 -2.44
N ASN A 277 -17.45 -20.92 -3.16
CA ASN A 277 -17.11 -20.25 -4.41
C ASN A 277 -17.87 -20.90 -5.58
N ILE A 278 -18.02 -20.21 -6.72
CA ILE A 278 -18.55 -20.85 -7.93
C ILE A 278 -17.57 -21.92 -8.41
N ASP A 279 -16.32 -21.52 -8.64
CA ASP A 279 -15.19 -22.41 -8.86
C ASP A 279 -14.18 -22.29 -7.70
N GLY A 280 -13.72 -23.42 -7.17
CA GLY A 280 -12.83 -23.44 -6.01
C GLY A 280 -11.40 -23.04 -6.38
N LEU A 281 -10.72 -23.92 -7.12
CA LEU A 281 -9.35 -23.73 -7.59
C LEU A 281 -9.32 -23.90 -9.11
N VAL A 282 -8.68 -22.99 -9.82
CA VAL A 282 -8.56 -23.02 -11.28
C VAL A 282 -7.11 -22.84 -11.69
N GLU A 283 -6.65 -23.69 -12.59
CA GLU A 283 -5.32 -23.67 -13.19
C GLU A 283 -5.44 -23.58 -14.72
N LEU A 284 -4.75 -22.62 -15.33
CA LEU A 284 -4.77 -22.40 -16.78
C LEU A 284 -3.37 -22.15 -17.36
N GLY A 285 -2.98 -22.95 -18.35
CA GLY A 285 -1.71 -22.81 -19.06
C GLY A 285 -0.57 -23.63 -18.46
N SER A 286 0.41 -24.00 -19.29
CA SER A 286 1.41 -25.03 -18.96
C SER A 286 2.39 -24.69 -17.83
N GLY A 287 2.51 -23.40 -17.48
CA GLY A 287 3.32 -22.94 -16.35
C GLY A 287 2.51 -22.60 -15.10
N ALA A 288 1.19 -22.80 -15.11
CA ALA A 288 0.35 -22.63 -13.93
C ALA A 288 0.39 -23.90 -13.08
N THR A 289 0.37 -23.76 -11.76
CA THR A 289 0.37 -24.90 -10.83
C THR A 289 -0.45 -24.61 -9.59
N LEU A 290 -1.15 -25.64 -9.11
CA LEU A 290 -1.84 -25.66 -7.82
C LEU A 290 -1.21 -26.74 -6.93
N ILE A 291 -0.85 -26.36 -5.70
CA ILE A 291 -0.13 -27.23 -4.76
C ILE A 291 -0.82 -27.23 -3.39
N SER A 292 -1.13 -28.42 -2.88
CA SER A 292 -1.63 -28.61 -1.51
C SER A 292 -0.58 -29.36 -0.70
N TYR A 293 -0.17 -28.83 0.45
CA TYR A 293 0.71 -29.55 1.40
C TYR A 293 -0.05 -30.52 2.33
N GLY A 294 -1.29 -30.89 1.95
CA GLY A 294 -2.21 -31.63 2.81
C GLY A 294 -2.89 -30.77 3.88
N ASN A 295 -3.96 -31.30 4.48
CA ASN A 295 -4.75 -30.65 5.54
C ASN A 295 -5.46 -29.35 5.11
N ASN A 296 -5.87 -29.25 3.85
CA ASN A 296 -6.75 -28.19 3.37
C ASN A 296 -8.19 -28.69 3.30
N THR A 297 -9.15 -27.79 3.47
CA THR A 297 -10.57 -28.09 3.26
C THR A 297 -11.04 -27.36 2.01
N LEU A 298 -11.56 -28.12 1.07
CA LEU A 298 -12.18 -27.63 -0.16
C LEU A 298 -13.60 -28.21 -0.18
N SER A 299 -14.60 -27.40 0.19
CA SER A 299 -15.98 -27.86 0.38
C SER A 299 -16.98 -26.85 -0.18
N ASP A 300 -18.15 -27.33 -0.58
CA ASP A 300 -19.30 -26.47 -0.91
C ASP A 300 -19.01 -25.42 -2.01
N ASN A 301 -18.11 -25.72 -2.95
CA ASN A 301 -17.94 -24.92 -4.17
C ASN A 301 -18.90 -25.45 -5.24
N LEU A 302 -19.60 -24.56 -5.94
CA LEU A 302 -20.83 -24.88 -6.70
C LEU A 302 -20.56 -25.75 -7.93
N ASN A 303 -19.77 -25.25 -8.87
CA ASN A 303 -19.59 -25.87 -10.18
C ASN A 303 -18.44 -26.88 -10.14
N ASN A 304 -17.22 -26.39 -9.89
CA ASN A 304 -16.03 -27.24 -9.86
C ASN A 304 -15.18 -26.91 -8.63
N PRO A 305 -14.93 -27.89 -7.73
CA PRO A 305 -13.97 -27.66 -6.66
C PRO A 305 -12.57 -27.42 -7.23
N ILE A 306 -12.20 -28.09 -8.33
CA ILE A 306 -10.90 -27.98 -9.00
C ILE A 306 -11.08 -28.04 -10.52
N ILE A 307 -10.53 -27.07 -11.23
CA ILE A 307 -10.31 -27.07 -12.69
C ILE A 307 -8.79 -27.08 -12.92
N GLY A 308 -8.27 -28.14 -13.56
CA GLY A 308 -6.83 -28.37 -13.72
C GLY A 308 -6.29 -29.42 -12.75
N THR A 309 -5.01 -29.34 -12.37
CA THR A 309 -4.32 -30.39 -11.59
C THR A 309 -3.87 -29.88 -10.22
N LEU A 310 -4.52 -30.37 -9.16
CA LEU A 310 -4.02 -30.14 -7.81
C LEU A 310 -2.94 -31.16 -7.45
N THR A 311 -1.69 -30.69 -7.37
CA THR A 311 -0.57 -31.52 -6.90
C THR A 311 -0.55 -31.55 -5.37
N THR A 312 -0.49 -32.75 -4.79
CA THR A 312 -0.36 -32.92 -3.34
C THR A 312 1.07 -33.26 -2.96
N ILE A 313 1.66 -32.50 -2.03
CA ILE A 313 3.00 -32.73 -1.50
C ILE A 313 2.90 -33.06 -0.01
N ALA A 314 3.60 -34.10 0.44
CA ALA A 314 3.65 -34.43 1.86
C ALA A 314 4.36 -33.31 2.65
N PRO A 315 3.89 -32.95 3.86
CA PRO A 315 4.64 -32.06 4.72
C PRO A 315 5.98 -32.72 5.11
N LEU A 316 7.05 -31.92 5.14
CA LEU A 316 8.37 -32.32 5.65
C LEU A 316 8.34 -32.56 7.17
#